data_AF-A0AAD5FAD3-F1
#
_entry.id   AF-A0AAD5FAD3-F1
#
_cell.length_a   1.000
_cell.length_b   1.000
_cell.length_c   1.000
_cell.angle_alpha   90.00
_cell.angle_beta   90.00
_cell.angle_gamma   90.00
#
_symmetry.space_group_name_H-M   'P 1'
#
loop_
_entity.id
_entity.type
_entity.pdbx_description
1 polymer ?
#
loop_
_entity_poly.entity_id
_entity_poly.type
_entity_poly.pdbx_seq_one_letter_code
_entity_poly.pdbx_strand_id
1 'polypeptide(L)'
;EVETVDECDFILVFCPVVSRAGTDIEAAEKSLYKISATKPAVLVVLHHTFDTESVVSDSSRSVTRENMITYDCLFHEDQGLLKCTRNADVIKDIKTQIKT
;
A
#
# COMPACT_ATOMS: atom_id res chain seq x y z
N GLU A 1 -12.87 5.07 11.54
CA GLU A 1 -13.54 4.41 10.41
C GLU A 1 -14.80 5.19 10.11
N VAL A 2 -15.13 5.39 8.83
CA VAL A 2 -16.28 6.19 8.38
C VAL A 2 -17.15 5.34 7.46
N GLU A 3 -18.42 5.71 7.30
CA GLU A 3 -19.40 4.88 6.57
C GLU A 3 -19.38 5.11 5.06
N THR A 4 -18.87 6.27 4.61
CA THR A 4 -18.81 6.62 3.19
C THR A 4 -17.42 7.09 2.78
N VAL A 5 -17.15 6.98 1.47
CA VAL A 5 -15.89 7.47 0.88
C VAL A 5 -15.77 8.99 0.99
N ASP A 6 -16.89 9.71 0.94
CA ASP A 6 -16.85 11.18 0.98
C ASP A 6 -16.42 11.70 2.34
N GLU A 7 -16.76 10.98 3.42
CA GLU A 7 -16.41 11.33 4.80
C GLU A 7 -14.96 11.01 5.20
N CYS A 8 -14.23 10.17 4.43
CA CYS A 8 -12.85 9.84 4.77
C CYS A 8 -11.87 10.91 4.28
N ASP A 9 -10.78 11.12 5.01
CA ASP A 9 -9.69 11.99 4.56
C ASP A 9 -8.85 11.32 3.46
N PHE A 10 -8.68 10.01 3.54
CA PHE A 10 -7.94 9.19 2.57
C PHE A 10 -8.44 7.75 2.53
N ILE A 11 -8.05 7.01 1.49
CA ILE A 11 -8.34 5.60 1.30
C ILE A 11 -7.05 4.79 1.50
N LEU A 12 -7.06 3.82 2.41
CA LEU A 12 -5.97 2.87 2.60
C LEU A 12 -6.22 1.63 1.72
N VAL A 13 -5.28 1.32 0.83
CA VAL A 13 -5.36 0.21 -0.12
C VAL A 13 -4.27 -0.81 0.19
N PHE A 14 -4.65 -2.05 0.48
CA PHE A 14 -3.71 -3.16 0.60
C PHE A 14 -3.65 -3.92 -0.73
N CYS A 15 -2.44 -4.08 -1.27
CA CYS A 15 -2.20 -4.73 -2.56
C CYS A 15 -1.21 -5.89 -2.36
N PRO A 16 -1.68 -7.10 -2.01
CA PRO A 16 -0.83 -8.28 -2.03
C PRO A 16 -0.35 -8.58 -3.44
N VAL A 17 0.95 -8.79 -3.61
CA VAL A 17 1.53 -9.20 -4.88
C VAL A 17 1.30 -10.71 -5.05
N VAL A 18 0.38 -11.06 -5.94
CA VAL A 18 -0.01 -12.46 -6.23
C VAL A 18 0.52 -12.89 -7.59
N SER A 19 0.65 -11.96 -8.53
CA SER A 19 1.15 -12.21 -9.86
C SER A 19 2.50 -11.50 -10.06
N ARG A 20 2.45 -10.20 -10.33
CA ARG A 20 3.59 -9.30 -10.51
C ARG A 20 3.16 -7.95 -9.98
N ALA A 21 4.05 -7.28 -9.24
CA ALA A 21 3.75 -6.01 -8.57
C ALA A 21 3.05 -5.01 -9.51
N GLY A 22 3.60 -4.75 -10.71
CA GLY A 22 2.98 -3.81 -11.64
C GLY A 22 1.55 -4.18 -12.09
N THR A 23 1.26 -5.47 -12.31
CA THR A 23 -0.09 -5.92 -12.69
C THR A 23 -1.07 -5.79 -11.53
N ASP A 24 -0.66 -6.16 -10.33
CA ASP A 24 -1.52 -6.11 -9.15
C ASP A 24 -1.78 -4.64 -8.74
N ILE A 25 -0.77 -3.77 -8.85
CA ILE A 25 -0.89 -2.31 -8.63
C ILE A 25 -1.85 -1.70 -9.65
N GLU A 26 -1.73 -2.01 -10.95
CA GLU A 26 -2.66 -1.50 -11.97
C GLU A 26 -4.11 -1.90 -11.68
N ALA A 27 -4.34 -3.13 -11.20
CA ALA A 27 -5.66 -3.60 -10.81
C ALA A 27 -6.20 -2.86 -9.56
N ALA A 28 -5.32 -2.57 -8.58
CA ALA A 28 -5.65 -1.77 -7.41
C ALA A 28 -6.03 -0.33 -7.79
N GLU A 29 -5.26 0.32 -8.68
CA GLU A 29 -5.58 1.65 -9.19
C GLU A 29 -6.93 1.67 -9.92
N LYS A 30 -7.16 0.73 -10.83
CA LYS A 30 -8.45 0.61 -11.55
C LYS A 30 -9.64 0.44 -10.59
N SER A 31 -9.45 -0.31 -9.52
CA SER A 31 -10.49 -0.50 -8.51
C SER A 31 -10.73 0.78 -7.71
N LEU A 32 -9.65 1.47 -7.32
CA LEU A 32 -9.73 2.74 -6.62
C LEU A 32 -10.38 3.84 -7.48
N TYR A 33 -10.09 3.92 -8.78
CA TYR A 33 -10.74 4.88 -9.69
C TYR A 33 -12.25 4.71 -9.77
N LYS A 34 -12.77 3.48 -9.62
CA LYS A 34 -14.22 3.22 -9.56
C LYS A 34 -14.86 3.72 -8.25
N ILE A 35 -14.08 3.81 -7.18
CA ILE A 35 -14.51 4.26 -5.86
C ILE A 35 -14.40 5.79 -5.76
N SER A 36 -13.23 6.34 -6.10
CA SER A 36 -12.98 7.78 -6.17
C SER A 36 -11.78 8.07 -7.05
N ALA A 37 -11.93 9.01 -8.00
CA ALA A 37 -10.85 9.44 -8.87
C ALA A 37 -9.86 10.40 -8.19
N THR A 38 -10.30 11.14 -7.16
CA THR A 38 -9.56 12.29 -6.61
C THR A 38 -9.18 12.15 -5.15
N LYS A 39 -9.87 11.30 -4.37
CA LYS A 39 -9.60 11.11 -2.93
C LYS A 39 -8.14 10.67 -2.73
N PRO A 40 -7.39 11.28 -1.79
CA PRO A 40 -6.05 10.83 -1.45
C PRO A 40 -6.04 9.36 -1.08
N ALA A 41 -4.98 8.64 -1.48
CA ALA A 41 -4.86 7.23 -1.17
C ALA A 41 -3.46 6.86 -0.70
N VAL A 42 -3.39 5.85 0.16
CA VAL A 42 -2.16 5.20 0.59
C VAL A 42 -2.20 3.77 0.08
N LEU A 43 -1.30 3.41 -0.82
CA LEU A 43 -1.10 2.07 -1.33
C LEU A 43 -0.02 1.36 -0.53
N VAL A 44 -0.38 0.25 0.10
CA VAL A 44 0.56 -0.64 0.79
C VAL A 44 0.68 -1.93 -0.03
N VAL A 45 1.81 -2.05 -0.75
CA VAL A 45 2.14 -3.24 -1.56
C VAL A 45 2.74 -4.30 -0.63
N LEU A 46 2.12 -5.46 -0.57
CA LEU A 46 2.55 -6.56 0.30
C LEU A 46 3.31 -7.60 -0.53
N HIS A 47 4.63 -7.60 -0.39
CA HIS A 47 5.52 -8.56 -1.05
C HIS A 47 5.58 -9.83 -0.21
N HIS A 48 5.07 -10.93 -0.78
CA HIS A 48 5.04 -12.20 -0.10
C HIS A 48 6.44 -12.82 0.01
N THR A 49 6.97 -12.97 1.23
CA THR A 49 8.29 -13.55 1.49
C THR A 49 8.42 -13.98 2.95
N PHE A 50 9.34 -14.90 3.23
CA PHE A 50 9.80 -15.21 4.59
C PHE A 50 11.06 -14.44 4.99
N ASP A 51 11.77 -13.85 4.02
CA ASP A 51 13.04 -13.17 4.25
C ASP A 51 12.81 -11.72 4.71
N THR A 52 13.22 -11.40 5.93
CA THR A 52 13.08 -10.06 6.52
C THR A 52 13.96 -9.01 5.84
N GLU A 53 15.03 -9.44 5.15
CA GLU A 53 15.98 -8.59 4.45
C GLU A 53 15.74 -8.58 2.92
N SER A 54 14.64 -9.19 2.46
CA SER A 54 14.30 -9.28 1.05
C SER A 54 14.33 -7.91 0.39
N VAL A 55 15.06 -7.80 -0.71
CA VAL A 55 15.10 -6.58 -1.52
C VAL A 55 13.94 -6.60 -2.49
N VAL A 56 13.11 -5.55 -2.44
CA VAL A 56 11.96 -5.37 -3.33
C VAL A 56 12.18 -4.14 -4.19
N SER A 57 11.64 -4.16 -5.40
CA SER A 57 11.68 -2.99 -6.29
C SER A 57 10.74 -1.91 -5.76
N ASP A 58 11.10 -0.65 -5.96
CA ASP A 58 10.25 0.49 -5.64
C ASP A 58 8.94 0.46 -6.45
N SER A 59 7.83 0.16 -5.78
CA SER A 59 6.53 0.00 -6.42
C SER A 59 5.90 1.32 -6.87
N SER A 60 6.35 2.46 -6.34
CA SER A 60 5.83 3.78 -6.75
C SER A 60 6.04 4.03 -8.25
N ARG A 61 7.05 3.41 -8.84
CA ARG A 61 7.35 3.49 -10.28
C ARG A 61 6.29 2.85 -11.17
N SER A 62 5.41 2.03 -10.61
CA SER A 62 4.29 1.39 -11.32
C SER A 62 2.95 2.10 -11.08
N VAL A 63 2.92 3.14 -10.24
CA VAL A 63 1.73 3.92 -9.93
C VAL A 63 1.62 5.09 -10.90
N THR A 64 0.41 5.35 -11.38
CA THR A 64 0.11 6.42 -12.34
C THR A 64 -0.77 7.52 -11.74
N ARG A 65 -1.46 7.24 -10.63
CA ARG A 65 -2.31 8.18 -9.91
C ARG A 65 -1.48 9.17 -9.09
N GLU A 66 -1.68 10.46 -9.35
CA GLU A 66 -0.93 11.54 -8.68
C GLU A 66 -1.21 11.65 -7.17
N ASN A 67 -2.47 11.45 -6.74
CA ASN A 67 -2.88 11.58 -5.33
C ASN A 67 -2.71 10.26 -4.55
N MET A 68 -1.58 9.58 -4.72
CA MET A 68 -1.29 8.29 -4.09
C MET A 68 0.13 8.22 -3.53
N ILE A 69 0.23 7.88 -2.25
CA ILE A 69 1.51 7.53 -1.61
C ILE A 69 1.65 6.00 -1.64
N THR A 70 2.83 5.51 -2.01
CA THR A 70 3.09 4.06 -2.13
C THR A 70 4.13 3.61 -1.11
N TYR A 71 3.85 2.50 -0.44
CA TYR A 71 4.75 1.85 0.50
C TYR A 71 4.92 0.38 0.17
N ASP A 72 6.15 -0.10 0.26
CA ASP A 72 6.50 -1.50 0.08
C ASP A 72 6.69 -2.18 1.45
N CYS A 73 5.91 -3.24 1.69
CA CYS A 73 5.96 -4.01 2.92
C CYS A 73 6.26 -5.48 2.63
N LEU A 74 7.01 -6.12 3.52
CA LEU A 74 7.22 -7.58 3.49
C LEU A 74 6.15 -8.27 4.33
N PHE A 75 5.55 -9.33 3.77
CA PHE A 75 4.43 -10.03 4.39
C PHE A 75 4.57 -11.54 4.23
N HIS A 76 4.12 -12.29 5.23
CA HIS A 76 3.92 -13.72 5.13
C HIS A 76 2.56 -14.08 5.75
N GLU A 77 1.79 -14.96 5.09
CA GLU A 77 0.44 -15.32 5.52
C GLU A 77 0.34 -15.80 6.98
N ASP A 78 1.30 -16.62 7.45
CA ASP A 78 1.32 -17.10 8.83
C ASP A 78 1.75 -16.05 9.87
N GLN A 79 2.49 -15.02 9.46
CA GLN A 79 3.14 -14.05 10.37
C GLN A 79 2.54 -12.65 10.27
N GLY A 80 1.75 -12.39 9.23
CA GLY A 80 1.34 -11.05 8.86
C GLY A 80 2.52 -10.22 8.31
N LEU A 81 2.56 -8.94 8.68
CA LEU A 81 3.68 -8.06 8.36
C LEU A 81 4.94 -8.54 9.08
N LEU A 82 6.02 -8.76 8.34
CA LEU A 82 7.28 -9.17 8.92
C LEU A 82 7.84 -8.10 9.88
N LYS A 83 8.50 -8.56 10.94
CA LYS A 83 9.22 -7.68 11.87
C LYS A 83 10.59 -7.34 11.29
N CYS A 84 10.66 -6.31 10.46
CA CYS A 84 11.89 -5.80 9.87
C CYS A 84 11.93 -4.27 9.88
N THR A 85 13.12 -3.71 9.67
CA THR A 85 13.35 -2.25 9.68
C THR A 85 12.47 -1.55 8.63
N ARG A 86 12.38 -2.08 7.41
CA ARG A 86 11.52 -1.51 6.34
C ARG A 86 10.08 -1.35 6.81
N ASN A 87 9.47 -2.42 7.31
CA ASN A 87 8.08 -2.37 7.73
C ASN A 87 7.89 -1.43 8.94
N ALA A 88 8.85 -1.39 9.87
CA ALA A 88 8.80 -0.47 11.00
C ALA A 88 8.83 1.00 10.56
N ASP A 89 9.68 1.34 9.60
CA ASP A 89 9.78 2.68 9.02
C ASP A 89 8.49 3.06 8.27
N VAL A 90 7.98 2.17 7.41
CA VAL A 90 6.69 2.37 6.71
C VAL A 90 5.55 2.63 7.71
N ILE A 91 5.45 1.81 8.76
CA ILE A 91 4.40 1.98 9.78
C ILE A 91 4.55 3.32 10.52
N LYS A 92 5.79 3.74 10.80
CA LYS A 92 6.08 5.04 11.44
C LYS A 92 5.67 6.21 10.54
N ASP A 93 5.98 6.12 9.25
CA ASP A 93 5.67 7.15 8.28
C ASP A 93 4.16 7.26 8.07
N ILE A 94 3.47 6.14 7.86
CA ILE A 94 2.00 6.10 7.78
C ILE A 94 1.38 6.71 9.05
N LYS A 95 1.85 6.34 10.23
CA LYS A 95 1.35 6.94 11.49
C LYS A 95 1.56 8.45 11.57
N THR A 96 2.59 8.98 10.93
CA THR A 96 2.85 10.43 10.89
C THR A 96 1.90 11.10 9.91
N GLN A 97 1.68 10.50 8.74
CA GLN A 97 0.74 11.00 7.73
C GLN A 97 -0.70 11.02 8.25
N ILE A 98 -1.15 9.95 8.92
CA ILE A 98 -2.54 9.83 9.43
C ILE A 98 -2.83 10.77 10.61
N LYS A 99 -1.79 11.22 11.32
CA LYS A 99 -1.95 12.12 12.48
C LYS A 99 -2.03 13.61 12.10
N THR A 100 -1.80 13.94 10.82
CA THR A 100 -1.80 15.30 10.30
C THR A 100 -3.15 15.61 9.69
#